data_AF-A0A7R9YGK1-F1
#
_entry.id   AF-A0A7R9YGK1-F1
#
_cell.length_a   1.000
_cell.length_b   1.000
_cell.length_c   1.000
_cell.angle_alpha   90.00
_cell.angle_beta   90.00
_cell.angle_gamma   90.00
#
_symmetry.space_group_name_H-M   'P 1'
#
loop_
_entity.id
_entity.type
_entity.pdbx_description
1 polymer ?
#
loop_
_entity_poly.entity_id
_entity_poly.type
_entity_poly.pdbx_seq_one_letter_code
_entity_poly.pdbx_strand_id
1 'polypeptide(L)'
;AHPFAHLVGLPIELEEGLAEVSHAPGSIPTTAQRFPYLPEVALGRPFGVPVVATTTDARTCLPSELYPIDYFRRTVRLADFLPRAYAGRTVVCFSHAASVALVALLSARGVREVGKFAPCGIFKLVGRAGGGPWRVELHGGDNSGHVSANSPTTHAWGFAESRWPIEEHWATVLGELARTGA
;
A
#
# COMPACT_ATOMS: atom_id res chain seq x y z
N ALA A 1 -3.48 -11.28 6.03
CA ALA A 1 -4.32 -11.72 4.89
C ALA A 1 -4.93 -13.11 5.13
N HIS A 2 -4.15 -14.19 5.19
CA HIS A 2 -4.66 -15.57 5.23
C HIS A 2 -5.72 -15.88 6.31
N PRO A 3 -5.49 -15.66 7.62
CA PRO A 3 -6.51 -15.95 8.63
C PRO A 3 -7.81 -15.15 8.46
N PHE A 4 -7.70 -13.90 7.99
CA PHE A 4 -8.85 -13.06 7.72
C PHE A 4 -9.66 -13.62 6.55
N ALA A 5 -9.00 -13.87 5.41
CA ALA A 5 -9.61 -14.43 4.21
C ALA A 5 -10.33 -15.76 4.49
N HIS A 6 -9.69 -16.64 5.24
CA HIS A 6 -10.27 -17.90 5.70
C HIS A 6 -11.54 -17.67 6.53
N LEU A 7 -11.47 -16.78 7.53
CA LEU A 7 -12.61 -16.48 8.41
C LEU A 7 -13.82 -15.91 7.67
N VAL A 8 -13.58 -15.04 6.68
CA VAL A 8 -14.66 -14.38 5.93
C VAL A 8 -15.06 -15.11 4.63
N GLY A 9 -14.37 -16.21 4.29
CA GLY A 9 -14.61 -16.97 3.06
C GLY A 9 -14.35 -16.19 1.78
N LEU A 10 -13.43 -15.23 1.79
CA LEU A 10 -13.08 -14.41 0.62
C LEU A 10 -11.72 -14.82 0.03
N PRO A 11 -11.54 -14.72 -1.30
CA PRO A 11 -10.25 -14.98 -1.93
C PRO A 11 -9.24 -13.87 -1.63
N ILE A 12 -7.95 -14.22 -1.69
CA ILE A 12 -6.81 -13.31 -1.64
C ILE A 12 -6.32 -13.06 -3.06
N GLU A 13 -6.38 -11.80 -3.47
CA GLU A 13 -5.77 -11.33 -4.70
C GLU A 13 -4.39 -10.73 -4.39
N LEU A 14 -3.40 -11.01 -5.25
CA LEU A 14 -2.07 -10.42 -5.13
C LEU A 14 -2.02 -9.12 -5.94
N GLU A 15 -1.55 -8.06 -5.28
CA GLU A 15 -1.42 -6.71 -5.83
C GLU A 15 -0.02 -6.18 -5.55
N GLU A 16 0.82 -6.09 -6.58
CA GLU A 16 2.18 -5.57 -6.45
C GLU A 16 2.19 -4.07 -6.14
N GLY A 17 1.13 -3.32 -6.47
CA GLY A 17 0.94 -1.92 -6.08
C GLY A 17 1.00 -1.69 -4.56
N LEU A 18 0.67 -2.71 -3.76
CA LEU A 18 0.69 -2.68 -2.29
C LEU A 18 1.98 -3.24 -1.67
N ALA A 19 2.96 -3.65 -2.48
CA ALA A 19 4.23 -4.17 -1.98
C ALA A 19 5.05 -3.09 -1.27
N GLU A 20 5.97 -3.53 -0.41
CA GLU A 20 6.94 -2.70 0.32
C GLU A 20 7.71 -1.74 -0.61
N VAL A 21 8.29 -0.70 -0.03
CA VAL A 21 9.24 0.18 -0.72
C VAL A 21 10.43 -0.61 -1.28
N SER A 22 10.99 -0.16 -2.40
CA SER A 22 12.10 -0.83 -3.09
C SER A 22 11.75 -2.26 -3.52
N HIS A 23 10.48 -2.51 -3.84
CA HIS A 23 10.03 -3.79 -4.35
C HIS A 23 10.72 -4.15 -5.67
N ALA A 24 11.21 -5.39 -5.76
CA ALA A 24 11.73 -5.97 -7.00
C ALA A 24 10.61 -6.74 -7.73
N PRO A 25 10.16 -6.30 -8.92
CA PRO A 25 9.11 -6.98 -9.66
C PRO A 25 9.42 -8.46 -9.88
N GLY A 26 8.44 -9.34 -9.67
CA GLY A 26 8.62 -10.79 -9.84
C GLY A 26 9.48 -11.47 -8.76
N SER A 27 9.96 -10.75 -7.75
CA SER A 27 10.68 -11.36 -6.61
C SER A 27 9.77 -12.17 -5.68
N ILE A 28 8.45 -11.99 -5.81
CA ILE A 28 7.44 -12.64 -4.99
C ILE A 28 6.92 -13.90 -5.70
N PRO A 29 6.75 -15.04 -4.99
CA PRO A 29 6.16 -16.24 -5.57
C PRO A 29 4.80 -15.97 -6.20
N THR A 30 4.56 -16.55 -7.37
CA THR A 30 3.30 -16.40 -8.13
C THR A 30 2.11 -17.00 -7.39
N THR A 31 0.88 -16.67 -7.83
CA THR A 31 -0.35 -17.26 -7.31
C THR A 31 -0.31 -18.79 -7.37
N ALA A 32 0.11 -19.34 -8.51
CA ALA A 32 0.28 -20.79 -8.71
C ALA A 32 1.29 -21.42 -7.73
N GLN A 33 2.38 -20.73 -7.41
CA GLN A 33 3.37 -21.21 -6.45
C GLN A 33 2.86 -21.16 -5.00
N ARG A 34 1.95 -20.23 -4.67
CA ARG A 34 1.40 -20.06 -3.32
C ARG A 34 0.20 -20.96 -3.04
N PHE A 35 -0.62 -21.23 -4.04
CA PHE A 35 -1.87 -21.96 -3.91
C PHE A 35 -1.78 -23.30 -3.16
N PRO A 36 -0.74 -24.14 -3.35
CA PRO A 36 -0.60 -25.40 -2.60
C PRO A 36 -0.57 -25.23 -1.07
N TYR A 37 -0.18 -24.05 -0.58
CA TYR A 37 -0.03 -23.75 0.84
C TYR A 37 -1.06 -22.74 1.35
N LEU A 38 -1.70 -22.00 0.44
CA LEU A 38 -2.66 -20.92 0.70
C LEU A 38 -3.79 -21.01 -0.32
N PRO A 39 -4.75 -21.94 -0.15
CA PRO A 39 -5.82 -22.18 -1.12
C PRO A 39 -6.77 -20.98 -1.30
N GLU A 40 -6.78 -20.04 -0.36
CA GLU A 40 -7.50 -18.78 -0.47
C GLU A 40 -6.91 -17.85 -1.54
N VAL A 41 -5.67 -18.06 -1.99
CA VAL A 41 -5.08 -17.25 -3.07
C VAL A 41 -5.78 -17.53 -4.39
N ALA A 42 -6.35 -16.49 -5.01
CA ALA A 42 -7.01 -16.62 -6.30
C ALA A 42 -6.00 -17.00 -7.39
N LEU A 43 -6.30 -18.04 -8.18
CA LEU A 43 -5.49 -18.49 -9.33
C LEU A 43 -5.61 -17.59 -10.57
N GLY A 44 -6.06 -16.34 -10.40
CA GLY A 44 -6.18 -15.35 -11.47
C GLY A 44 -4.87 -14.63 -11.77
N ARG A 45 -4.88 -13.80 -12.83
CA ARG A 45 -3.84 -12.80 -13.02
C ARG A 45 -3.87 -11.82 -11.83
N PRO A 46 -2.71 -11.40 -11.31
CA PRO A 46 -2.67 -10.31 -10.35
C PRO A 46 -3.39 -9.09 -10.94
N PHE A 47 -4.23 -8.48 -10.12
CA PHE A 47 -4.91 -7.24 -10.47
C PHE A 47 -3.91 -6.08 -10.32
N GLY A 48 -4.09 -5.01 -11.09
CA GLY A 48 -3.60 -3.69 -10.70
C GLY A 48 -2.33 -3.15 -11.34
N VAL A 49 -1.59 -2.38 -10.53
CA VAL A 49 -0.61 -1.39 -10.99
C VAL A 49 0.77 -2.05 -11.07
N PRO A 50 1.37 -2.15 -12.27
CA PRO A 50 2.66 -2.79 -12.40
C PRO A 50 3.73 -1.99 -11.66
N VAL A 51 4.61 -2.69 -10.95
CA VAL A 51 5.84 -2.11 -10.40
C VAL A 51 6.84 -2.00 -11.54
N VAL A 52 7.35 -0.79 -11.77
CA VAL A 52 8.37 -0.54 -12.78
C VAL A 52 9.72 -0.51 -12.07
N ALA A 53 10.59 -1.46 -12.40
CA ALA A 53 11.98 -1.41 -11.98
C ALA A 53 12.73 -0.35 -12.78
N THR A 54 13.32 0.60 -12.09
CA THR A 54 14.06 1.74 -12.67
C THR A 54 15.49 1.83 -12.13
N THR A 55 15.82 1.00 -11.13
CA THR A 55 17.14 0.89 -10.54
C THR A 55 17.47 -0.58 -10.26
N THR A 56 18.63 -0.83 -9.68
CA THR A 56 19.04 -2.13 -9.16
C THR A 56 19.26 -2.00 -7.65
N ASP A 57 18.64 -2.88 -6.87
CA ASP A 57 18.86 -2.91 -5.43
C ASP A 57 20.30 -3.35 -5.13
N ALA A 58 21.05 -2.53 -4.39
CA ALA A 58 22.46 -2.76 -4.14
C ALA A 58 22.76 -3.99 -3.27
N ARG A 59 21.78 -4.49 -2.50
CA ARG A 59 21.96 -5.63 -1.59
C ARG A 59 21.71 -6.96 -2.29
N THR A 60 20.72 -6.99 -3.16
CA THR A 60 20.23 -8.21 -3.84
C THR A 60 20.69 -8.29 -5.29
N CYS A 61 21.19 -7.18 -5.86
CA CYS A 61 21.51 -7.03 -7.27
C CYS A 61 20.32 -7.30 -8.21
N LEU A 62 19.09 -7.20 -7.69
CA LEU A 62 17.87 -7.40 -8.47
C LEU A 62 17.31 -6.06 -8.98
N PRO A 63 16.66 -6.04 -10.16
CA PRO A 63 15.90 -4.88 -10.61
C PRO A 63 14.87 -4.47 -9.55
N SER A 64 14.85 -3.20 -9.17
CA SER A 64 13.99 -2.66 -8.12
C SER A 64 13.48 -1.26 -8.50
N GLU A 65 12.39 -0.83 -7.87
CA GLU A 65 11.93 0.55 -7.97
C GLU A 65 12.88 1.52 -7.26
N LEU A 66 13.05 2.73 -7.81
CA LEU A 66 13.79 3.80 -7.14
C LEU A 66 12.96 4.38 -5.98
N TYR A 67 13.46 4.23 -4.76
CA TYR A 67 12.86 4.86 -3.59
C TYR A 67 13.43 6.29 -3.35
N PRO A 68 12.60 7.30 -3.03
CA PRO A 68 11.15 7.24 -2.83
C PRO A 68 10.29 7.61 -4.05
N ILE A 69 10.88 8.07 -5.15
CA ILE A 69 10.15 8.66 -6.29
C ILE A 69 9.22 7.64 -6.97
N ASP A 70 9.74 6.47 -7.37
CA ASP A 70 8.93 5.51 -8.12
C ASP A 70 7.93 4.78 -7.24
N TYR A 71 8.25 4.62 -5.95
CA TYR A 71 7.29 4.20 -4.93
C TYR A 71 6.07 5.14 -4.89
N PHE A 72 6.29 6.46 -4.85
CA PHE A 72 5.19 7.42 -4.84
C PHE A 72 4.41 7.43 -6.16
N ARG A 73 5.07 7.34 -7.31
CA ARG A 73 4.40 7.21 -8.61
C ARG A 73 3.50 5.98 -8.66
N ARG A 74 3.98 4.82 -8.17
CA ARG A 74 3.19 3.59 -8.04
C ARG A 74 2.00 3.80 -7.11
N THR A 75 2.21 4.42 -5.96
CA THR A 75 1.17 4.66 -4.96
C THR A 75 0.06 5.57 -5.50
N VAL A 76 0.40 6.59 -6.29
CA VAL A 76 -0.58 7.45 -6.98
C VAL A 76 -1.43 6.63 -7.93
N ARG A 77 -0.79 5.85 -8.82
CA ARG A 77 -1.53 5.02 -9.78
C ARG A 77 -2.48 4.07 -9.06
N LEU A 78 -2.07 3.54 -7.90
CA LEU A 78 -2.92 2.70 -7.08
C LEU A 78 -4.08 3.47 -6.44
N ALA A 79 -3.83 4.69 -5.94
CA ALA A 79 -4.86 5.58 -5.39
C ALA A 79 -5.92 5.98 -6.43
N ASP A 80 -5.52 6.13 -7.69
CA ASP A 80 -6.40 6.40 -8.82
C ASP A 80 -7.17 5.13 -9.28
N PHE A 81 -6.50 3.98 -9.25
CA PHE A 81 -7.07 2.69 -9.66
C PHE A 81 -8.14 2.15 -8.70
N LEU A 82 -7.84 2.08 -7.39
CA LEU A 82 -8.67 1.38 -6.40
C LEU A 82 -10.13 1.88 -6.36
N PRO A 83 -10.42 3.19 -6.30
CA PRO A 83 -11.79 3.70 -6.26
C PRO A 83 -12.61 3.33 -7.50
N ARG A 84 -11.98 3.25 -8.68
CA ARG A 84 -12.65 2.92 -9.95
C ARG A 84 -12.88 1.43 -10.09
N ALA A 85 -11.86 0.62 -9.80
CA ALA A 85 -11.93 -0.83 -9.92
C ALA A 85 -12.93 -1.46 -8.95
N TYR A 86 -13.10 -0.86 -7.77
CA TYR A 86 -13.92 -1.41 -6.69
C TYR A 86 -15.03 -0.46 -6.22
N ALA A 87 -15.57 0.35 -7.14
CA ALA A 87 -16.64 1.29 -6.83
C ALA A 87 -17.83 0.58 -6.14
N GLY A 88 -18.31 1.17 -5.04
CA GLY A 88 -19.43 0.63 -4.26
C GLY A 88 -19.10 -0.62 -3.42
N ARG A 89 -17.84 -1.06 -3.36
CA ARG A 89 -17.40 -2.20 -2.55
C ARG A 89 -16.59 -1.76 -1.34
N THR A 90 -16.53 -2.63 -0.33
CA THR A 90 -15.53 -2.56 0.73
C THR A 90 -14.36 -3.44 0.33
N VAL A 91 -13.15 -2.88 0.32
CA VAL A 91 -11.91 -3.59 -0.01
C VAL A 91 -11.02 -3.59 1.21
N VAL A 92 -10.41 -4.74 1.50
CA VAL A 92 -9.41 -4.88 2.57
C VAL A 92 -8.05 -5.09 1.94
N CYS A 93 -7.17 -4.11 2.12
CA CYS A 93 -5.80 -4.16 1.62
C CYS A 93 -4.85 -4.56 2.76
N PHE A 94 -4.03 -5.59 2.56
CA PHE A 94 -2.94 -5.96 3.46
C PHE A 94 -1.63 -5.44 2.87
N SER A 95 -0.89 -4.64 3.63
CA SER A 95 0.29 -3.95 3.12
C SER A 95 1.27 -3.60 4.24
N HIS A 96 2.22 -2.73 3.94
CA HIS A 96 3.36 -2.35 4.75
C HIS A 96 3.22 -0.93 5.33
N ALA A 97 4.11 -0.55 6.25
CA ALA A 97 3.99 0.73 6.95
C ALA A 97 4.07 1.95 6.01
N ALA A 98 4.86 1.87 4.93
CA ALA A 98 4.97 2.94 3.94
C ALA A 98 3.65 3.27 3.23
N SER A 99 2.67 2.36 3.27
CA SER A 99 1.36 2.55 2.63
C SER A 99 0.49 3.62 3.29
N VAL A 100 0.96 4.29 4.36
CA VAL A 100 0.41 5.59 4.77
C VAL A 100 0.43 6.63 3.64
N ALA A 101 1.29 6.46 2.62
CA ALA A 101 1.26 7.26 1.40
C ALA A 101 -0.05 7.08 0.60
N LEU A 102 -0.56 5.85 0.50
CA LEU A 102 -1.85 5.59 -0.14
C LEU A 102 -2.99 6.26 0.63
N VAL A 103 -2.95 6.19 1.96
CA VAL A 103 -3.90 6.87 2.84
C VAL A 103 -3.85 8.39 2.65
N ALA A 104 -2.64 8.95 2.52
CA ALA A 104 -2.43 10.38 2.28
C ALA A 104 -3.05 10.84 0.95
N LEU A 105 -2.84 10.09 -0.13
CA LEU A 105 -3.42 10.38 -1.45
C LEU A 105 -4.94 10.30 -1.43
N LEU A 106 -5.49 9.20 -0.93
CA LEU A 106 -6.93 8.99 -0.90
C LEU A 106 -7.65 10.03 -0.04
N SER A 107 -7.03 10.47 1.07
CA SER A 107 -7.58 11.50 1.96
C SER A 107 -7.18 12.93 1.62
N ALA A 108 -6.41 13.14 0.55
CA ALA A 108 -5.84 14.44 0.15
C ALA A 108 -5.11 15.17 1.29
N ARG A 109 -4.26 14.44 2.02
CA ARG A 109 -3.46 14.94 3.15
C ARG A 109 -1.96 14.84 2.86
N GLY A 110 -1.17 15.58 3.64
CA GLY A 110 0.28 15.43 3.61
C GLY A 110 0.71 14.04 4.11
N VAL A 111 1.73 13.45 3.48
CA VAL A 111 2.21 12.09 3.80
C VAL A 111 2.70 11.95 5.26
N ARG A 112 3.17 13.04 5.88
CA ARG A 112 3.55 13.09 7.31
C ARG A 112 2.35 13.32 8.24
N GLU A 113 1.29 13.95 7.75
CA GLU A 113 0.10 14.30 8.55
C GLU A 113 -0.78 13.09 8.86
N VAL A 114 -0.74 12.07 8.00
CA VAL A 114 -1.49 10.81 8.20
C VAL A 114 -1.02 10.08 9.46
N GLY A 115 0.25 10.29 9.84
CA GLY A 115 0.87 9.67 11.01
C GLY A 115 1.56 8.35 10.66
N LYS A 116 1.40 7.36 11.53
CA LYS A 116 2.11 6.09 11.48
C LYS A 116 1.17 4.93 11.15
N PHE A 117 1.76 3.80 10.79
CA PHE A 117 1.07 2.53 10.65
C PHE A 117 1.71 1.51 11.60
N ALA A 118 0.93 1.10 12.61
CA ALA A 118 1.31 0.05 13.55
C ALA A 118 1.32 -1.33 12.88
N PRO A 119 2.11 -2.28 13.38
CA PRO A 119 1.99 -3.69 12.99
C PRO A 119 0.56 -4.17 13.20
N CYS A 120 -0.07 -4.77 12.20
CA CYS A 120 -1.50 -5.11 12.27
C CYS A 120 -2.44 -3.92 12.61
N GLY A 121 -2.00 -2.66 12.43
CA GLY A 121 -2.89 -1.51 12.53
C GLY A 121 -3.99 -1.57 11.47
N ILE A 122 -5.04 -0.76 11.61
CA ILE A 122 -6.13 -0.71 10.64
C ILE A 122 -6.44 0.74 10.32
N PHE A 123 -6.19 1.13 9.06
CA PHE A 123 -6.79 2.34 8.51
C PHE A 123 -8.14 2.01 7.88
N LYS A 124 -9.18 2.74 8.28
CA LYS A 124 -10.49 2.70 7.62
C LYS A 124 -10.73 4.02 6.92
N LEU A 125 -10.87 3.95 5.60
CA LEU A 125 -11.20 5.10 4.77
C LEU A 125 -12.59 4.91 4.17
N VAL A 126 -13.38 5.98 4.16
CA VAL A 126 -14.74 6.00 3.61
C VAL A 126 -14.83 7.07 2.52
N GLY A 127 -15.05 6.63 1.28
CA GLY A 127 -15.31 7.51 0.15
C GLY A 127 -16.70 8.15 0.23
N ARG A 128 -16.87 9.31 -0.42
CA ARG A 128 -18.16 10.01 -0.50
C ARG A 128 -18.87 9.71 -1.82
N ALA A 129 -20.20 9.61 -1.76
CA ALA A 129 -21.01 9.64 -2.97
C ALA A 129 -20.82 11.01 -3.65
N GLY A 130 -20.42 11.01 -4.93
CA GLY A 130 -20.11 12.25 -5.67
C GLY A 130 -18.62 12.60 -5.77
N GLY A 131 -17.72 11.78 -5.23
CA GLY A 131 -16.27 11.95 -5.38
C GLY A 131 -15.63 12.85 -4.31
N GLY A 132 -14.36 13.17 -4.52
CA GLY A 132 -13.54 13.94 -3.59
C GLY A 132 -12.73 13.09 -2.59
N PRO A 133 -12.04 13.74 -1.63
CA PRO A 133 -11.16 13.06 -0.68
C PRO A 133 -11.93 12.11 0.24
N TRP A 134 -11.32 10.95 0.49
CA TRP A 134 -11.83 9.94 1.41
C TRP A 134 -11.63 10.40 2.86
N ARG A 135 -12.63 10.13 3.70
CA ARG A 135 -12.53 10.40 5.14
C ARG A 135 -11.83 9.24 5.83
N VAL A 136 -10.82 9.54 6.66
CA VAL A 136 -10.25 8.57 7.60
C VAL A 136 -11.19 8.46 8.81
N GLU A 137 -11.76 7.28 9.03
CA GLU A 137 -12.62 6.97 10.18
C GLU A 137 -11.88 6.21 11.30
N LEU A 138 -10.88 5.42 10.92
CA LEU A 138 -9.98 4.74 11.86
C LEU A 138 -8.54 4.99 11.44
N HIS A 139 -7.72 5.35 12.42
CA HIS A 139 -6.29 5.56 12.24
C HIS A 139 -5.53 4.26 12.55
N GLY A 140 -4.64 3.85 11.64
CA GLY A 140 -3.85 2.63 11.81
C GLY A 140 -2.60 2.80 12.66
N GLY A 141 -2.43 3.92 13.36
CA GLY A 141 -1.25 4.21 14.19
C GLY A 141 -1.19 3.43 15.51
N ASP A 142 -2.29 2.77 15.88
CA ASP A 142 -2.39 1.92 17.07
C ASP A 142 -3.11 0.60 16.72
N ASN A 143 -2.77 -0.45 17.47
CA ASN A 143 -3.35 -1.78 17.36
C ASN A 143 -3.83 -2.35 18.71
N SER A 144 -3.73 -1.58 19.80
CA SER A 144 -4.03 -2.04 21.16
C SER A 144 -5.46 -2.55 21.36
N GLY A 145 -6.40 -2.08 20.53
CA GLY A 145 -7.80 -2.51 20.56
C GLY A 145 -8.05 -3.95 20.07
N HIS A 146 -7.11 -4.56 19.36
CA HIS A 146 -7.27 -5.90 18.76
C HIS A 146 -6.00 -6.75 18.73
N VAL A 147 -4.90 -6.25 19.28
CA VAL A 147 -3.63 -6.98 19.44
C VAL A 147 -3.25 -6.95 20.92
N SER A 148 -3.20 -8.13 21.53
CA SER A 148 -2.89 -8.29 22.97
C SER A 148 -1.40 -8.18 23.29
N ALA A 149 -0.52 -8.46 22.33
CA ALA A 149 0.92 -8.37 22.48
C ALA A 149 1.60 -8.06 21.15
N ASN A 150 2.57 -7.15 21.18
CA ASN A 150 3.40 -6.79 20.04
C ASN A 150 4.77 -7.46 20.14
N SER A 151 5.37 -7.78 18.99
CA SER A 151 6.79 -8.16 18.94
C SER A 151 7.66 -6.98 19.39
N PRO A 152 8.68 -7.19 20.25
CA PRO A 152 9.55 -6.10 20.71
C PRO A 152 10.40 -5.47 19.60
N THR A 153 10.48 -6.11 18.43
CA THR A 153 11.26 -5.64 17.28
C THR A 153 10.42 -4.99 16.18
N THR A 154 9.11 -4.84 16.39
CA THR A 154 8.21 -4.28 15.39
C THR A 154 7.47 -3.09 15.97
N HIS A 155 7.56 -1.94 15.30
CA HIS A 155 7.05 -0.68 15.80
C HIS A 155 6.22 0.03 14.73
N ALA A 156 5.33 0.91 15.17
CA ALA A 156 4.62 1.79 14.26
C ALA A 156 5.61 2.72 13.55
N TRP A 157 5.45 2.86 12.24
CA TRP A 157 6.33 3.69 11.42
C TRP A 157 5.53 4.59 10.48
N GLY A 158 6.07 5.77 10.15
CA GLY A 158 5.52 6.66 9.13
C GLY A 158 6.59 7.61 8.57
N PHE A 159 6.24 8.38 7.53
CA PHE A 159 7.23 9.22 6.83
C PHE A 159 7.81 10.38 7.65
N ALA A 160 7.22 10.70 8.80
CA ALA A 160 7.82 11.64 9.76
C ALA A 160 9.14 11.11 10.35
N GLU A 161 9.35 9.79 10.33
CA GLU A 161 10.56 9.11 10.80
C GLU A 161 11.55 8.78 9.67
N SER A 162 11.20 9.12 8.43
CA SER A 162 12.05 8.87 7.28
C SER A 162 13.26 9.79 7.28
N ARG A 163 14.43 9.25 6.91
CA ARG A 163 15.68 10.02 6.73
C ARG A 163 15.78 10.68 5.35
N TRP A 164 14.85 10.36 4.44
CA TRP A 164 14.83 10.88 3.08
C TRP A 164 14.10 12.23 3.02
N PRO A 165 14.37 13.09 2.01
CA PRO A 165 13.67 14.35 1.81
C PRO A 165 12.27 14.09 1.20
N ILE A 166 11.40 13.48 2.01
CA ILE A 166 10.13 12.93 1.55
C ILE A 166 9.21 14.01 0.98
N GLU A 167 9.13 15.19 1.58
CA GLU A 167 8.24 16.25 1.08
C GLU A 167 8.61 16.73 -0.33
N GLU A 168 9.91 16.86 -0.62
CA GLU A 168 10.39 17.30 -1.94
C GLU A 168 10.04 16.27 -3.03
N HIS A 169 10.26 14.99 -2.74
CA HIS A 169 9.91 13.91 -3.66
C HIS A 169 8.41 13.76 -3.83
N TRP A 170 7.65 13.89 -2.74
CA TRP A 170 6.18 13.87 -2.76
C TRP A 170 5.62 15.00 -3.63
N ALA A 171 6.08 16.24 -3.40
CA ALA A 171 5.68 17.41 -4.17
C ALA A 171 6.06 17.28 -5.64
N THR A 172 7.23 16.71 -5.93
CA THR A 172 7.68 16.44 -7.31
C THR A 172 6.70 15.51 -8.02
N VAL A 173 6.36 14.36 -7.42
CA VAL A 173 5.44 13.39 -8.02
C VAL A 173 4.05 13.97 -8.18
N LEU A 174 3.51 14.67 -7.17
CA LEU A 174 2.21 15.34 -7.30
C LEU A 174 2.22 16.42 -8.39
N GLY A 175 3.30 17.18 -8.52
CA GLY A 175 3.47 18.20 -9.56
C GLY A 175 3.58 17.62 -10.97
N GLU A 176 4.21 16.45 -11.13
CA GLU A 176 4.24 15.72 -12.40
C GLU A 176 2.83 15.33 -12.86
N LEU A 177 2.02 14.82 -11.94
CA LEU A 177 0.66 14.34 -12.23
C LEU A 177 -0.29 15.48 -12.62
N ALA A 178 -0.22 16.60 -11.89
CA ALA A 178 -0.99 17.80 -12.20
C ALA A 178 -0.70 18.31 -13.62
N ARG A 179 0.52 18.11 -14.14
CA ARG A 179 0.88 18.48 -15.52
C ARG A 179 0.42 17.49 -16.57
N THR A 180 0.33 16.20 -16.24
CA THR A 180 -0.02 15.14 -17.20
C THR A 180 -1.53 14.89 -17.32
N GLY A 181 -2.37 15.54 -16.50
CA GLY A 181 -3.82 15.40 -16.57
C GLY A 181 -4.33 13.98 -16.26
N ALA A 182 -3.55 13.23 -15.47
CA ALA A 182 -3.94 11.92 -14.96
C ALA A 182 -4.86 12.07 -13.74
#